data_AF-A0A519MA00-F1
#
_entry.id   AF-A0A519MA00-F1
#
_cell.length_a   1.000
_cell.length_b   1.000
_cell.length_c   1.000
_cell.angle_alpha   90.00
_cell.angle_beta   90.00
_cell.angle_gamma   90.00
#
_symmetry.space_group_name_H-M   'P 1'
#
loop_
_entity.id
_entity.type
_entity.pdbx_description
1 polymer ?
#
loop_
_entity_poly.entity_id
_entity_poly.type
_entity_poly.pdbx_seq_one_letter_code
_entity_poly.pdbx_strand_id
1 'polypeptide(L)'
;MGDFISLSEQRLHLAVYLAHIRLSDGTRLAHWAKARYSCTLARKLLRHYLLHPQLTDELMTTAHQASEALRVRPEMDHCWDAAQAQATHVLPVALQVLNVLCAPKWSPQHKQWVSEQSYTAFLPEM
;
A
#
# COMPACT_ATOMS: atom_id res chain seq x y z
N MET A 1 -6.97 -4.18 -24.46
CA MET A 1 -7.54 -3.55 -23.27
C MET A 1 -7.09 -4.39 -22.09
N GLY A 2 -6.18 -3.89 -21.26
CA GLY A 2 -5.75 -4.63 -20.06
C GLY A 2 -6.78 -4.42 -18.98
N ASP A 3 -7.34 -5.51 -18.44
CA ASP A 3 -8.26 -5.46 -17.32
C ASP A 3 -7.61 -4.69 -16.17
N PHE A 4 -8.16 -3.52 -15.83
CA PHE A 4 -7.68 -2.73 -14.70
C PHE A 4 -8.15 -3.44 -13.43
N ILE A 5 -7.29 -4.31 -12.90
CA ILE A 5 -7.42 -4.89 -11.56
C ILE A 5 -7.69 -3.75 -10.58
N SER A 6 -8.77 -3.84 -9.80
CA SER A 6 -9.15 -2.79 -8.85
C SER A 6 -8.05 -2.55 -7.80
N LEU A 7 -7.95 -1.34 -7.24
CA LEU A 7 -6.94 -1.02 -6.21
C LEU A 7 -7.01 -1.98 -5.02
N SER A 8 -8.23 -2.35 -4.60
CA SER A 8 -8.45 -3.28 -3.50
C SER A 8 -7.95 -4.69 -3.81
N GLU A 9 -8.10 -5.14 -5.05
CA GLU A 9 -7.60 -6.44 -5.51
C GLU A 9 -6.07 -6.44 -5.66
N GLN A 10 -5.48 -5.36 -6.19
CA GLN A 10 -4.02 -5.20 -6.20
C GLN A 10 -3.43 -5.25 -4.79
N ARG A 11 -4.10 -4.63 -3.82
CA ARG A 11 -3.71 -4.63 -2.41
C ARG A 11 -3.73 -6.04 -1.83
N LEU A 12 -4.80 -6.79 -2.10
CA LEU A 12 -4.92 -8.17 -1.66
C LEU A 12 -3.82 -9.05 -2.26
N HIS A 13 -3.58 -8.95 -3.57
CA HIS A 13 -2.53 -9.71 -4.25
C HIS A 13 -1.14 -9.42 -3.68
N LEU A 14 -0.78 -8.14 -3.48
CA LEU A 14 0.52 -7.79 -2.89
C LEU A 14 0.67 -8.30 -1.45
N ALA A 15 -0.40 -8.27 -0.64
CA ALA A 15 -0.38 -8.79 0.72
C ALA A 15 -0.18 -10.31 0.75
N VAL A 16 -0.86 -11.04 -0.13
CA VAL A 16 -0.70 -12.49 -0.30
C VAL A 16 0.71 -12.84 -0.75
N TYR A 17 1.27 -12.11 -1.71
CA TYR A 17 2.65 -12.33 -2.14
C TYR A 17 3.65 -12.07 -1.01
N LEU A 18 3.50 -10.98 -0.27
CA LEU A 18 4.36 -10.67 0.87
C LEU A 18 4.33 -11.78 1.93
N ALA A 19 3.13 -12.26 2.29
CA ALA A 19 2.98 -13.36 3.23
C ALA A 19 3.67 -14.63 2.73
N HIS A 20 3.46 -14.98 1.46
CA HIS A 20 4.09 -16.14 0.86
C HIS A 20 5.63 -16.04 0.86
N ILE A 21 6.17 -14.88 0.46
CA ILE A 21 7.62 -14.63 0.39
C ILE A 21 8.26 -14.72 1.78
N ARG A 22 7.63 -14.17 2.82
CA ARG A 22 8.14 -14.22 4.20
C ARG A 22 8.22 -15.64 4.76
N LEU A 23 7.32 -16.52 4.34
CA LEU A 23 7.27 -17.92 4.79
C LEU A 23 8.03 -18.88 3.87
N SER A 24 8.52 -18.40 2.73
CA SER A 24 9.21 -19.23 1.73
C SER A 24 10.71 -19.35 2.01
N ASP A 25 11.27 -20.49 1.64
CA ASP A 25 12.69 -20.86 1.74
C ASP A 25 13.45 -20.70 0.41
N GLY A 26 12.76 -20.25 -0.66
CA GLY A 26 13.37 -20.08 -1.98
C GLY A 26 13.70 -21.36 -2.75
N THR A 27 13.37 -22.55 -2.26
CA THR A 27 13.75 -23.82 -2.91
C THR A 27 12.98 -24.09 -4.20
N ARG A 28 11.77 -23.51 -4.32
CA ARG A 28 10.87 -23.71 -5.46
C ARG A 28 10.92 -22.53 -6.42
N LEU A 29 10.93 -22.82 -7.72
CA LEU A 29 10.81 -21.82 -8.79
C LEU A 29 9.61 -20.88 -8.59
N ALA A 30 8.51 -21.40 -8.05
CA ALA A 30 7.31 -20.62 -7.75
C ALA A 30 7.56 -19.49 -6.72
N HIS A 31 8.44 -19.69 -5.74
CA HIS A 31 8.80 -18.67 -4.75
C HIS A 31 9.51 -17.49 -5.45
N TRP A 32 10.47 -17.81 -6.32
CA TRP A 32 11.19 -16.84 -7.15
C TRP A 32 10.28 -16.09 -8.10
N ALA A 33 9.39 -16.80 -8.81
CA ALA A 33 8.45 -16.19 -9.74
C ALA A 33 7.54 -15.18 -9.02
N LYS A 34 7.02 -15.55 -7.85
CA LYS A 34 6.18 -14.66 -7.03
C LYS A 34 6.93 -13.43 -6.54
N ALA A 35 8.15 -13.58 -6.01
CA ALA A 35 8.97 -12.46 -5.56
C ALA A 35 9.28 -11.47 -6.69
N ARG A 36 9.70 -11.96 -7.86
CA ARG A 36 10.00 -11.11 -9.03
C ARG A 36 8.76 -10.40 -9.55
N TYR A 37 7.64 -11.13 -9.65
CA TYR A 37 6.38 -10.59 -10.11
C TYR A 37 5.85 -9.51 -9.16
N SER A 38 5.86 -9.77 -7.85
CA SER A 38 5.40 -8.82 -6.83
C SER A 38 6.23 -7.55 -6.81
N CYS A 39 7.57 -7.64 -6.94
CA CYS A 39 8.43 -6.45 -7.05
C CYS A 39 8.12 -5.65 -8.32
N THR A 40 7.92 -6.33 -9.46
CA THR A 40 7.55 -5.67 -10.72
C THR A 40 6.22 -4.93 -10.59
N LEU A 41 5.22 -5.56 -9.97
CA LEU A 41 3.91 -4.96 -9.73
C LEU A 41 4.02 -3.76 -8.79
N ALA A 42 4.72 -3.90 -7.67
CA ALA A 42 4.96 -2.83 -6.71
C ALA A 42 5.63 -1.62 -7.36
N ARG A 43 6.67 -1.82 -8.20
CA ARG A 43 7.34 -0.73 -8.90
C ARG A 43 6.39 0.03 -9.84
N LYS A 44 5.58 -0.69 -10.63
CA LYS A 44 4.60 -0.05 -11.53
C LYS A 44 3.60 0.79 -10.73
N LEU A 45 3.12 0.24 -9.61
CA LEU A 45 2.19 0.89 -8.73
C LEU A 45 2.77 2.16 -8.11
N LEU A 46 3.94 2.06 -7.48
CA LEU A 46 4.61 3.20 -6.86
C LEU A 46 4.84 4.30 -7.88
N ARG A 47 5.38 3.99 -9.07
CA ARG A 47 5.58 4.99 -10.14
C ARG A 47 4.29 5.64 -10.63
N HIS A 48 3.19 4.90 -10.65
CA HIS A 48 1.91 5.42 -11.13
C HIS A 48 1.24 6.34 -10.11
N TYR A 49 1.34 6.02 -8.81
CA TYR A 49 0.66 6.76 -7.74
C TYR A 49 1.55 7.70 -6.92
N LEU A 50 2.84 7.79 -7.26
CA LEU A 50 3.85 8.56 -6.51
C LEU A 50 3.49 10.03 -6.28
N LEU A 51 2.71 10.63 -7.17
CA LEU A 51 2.28 12.04 -7.10
C LEU A 51 0.78 12.20 -6.75
N HIS A 52 0.18 11.16 -6.16
CA HIS A 52 -1.24 11.21 -5.84
C HIS A 52 -1.48 12.16 -4.65
N PRO A 53 -2.44 13.11 -4.74
CA PRO A 53 -2.60 14.20 -3.76
C PRO A 53 -3.06 13.75 -2.37
N GLN A 54 -3.39 12.47 -2.20
CA GLN A 54 -3.77 11.90 -0.90
C GLN A 54 -2.57 11.35 -0.12
N LEU A 55 -1.40 11.23 -0.74
CA LEU A 55 -0.20 10.75 -0.07
C LEU A 55 0.45 11.90 0.71
N THR A 56 0.94 11.62 1.90
CA THR A 56 1.77 12.55 2.66
C THR A 56 3.15 12.66 2.03
N ASP A 57 3.83 13.80 2.20
CA ASP A 57 5.18 14.03 1.67
C ASP A 57 6.18 12.95 2.13
N GLU A 58 6.06 12.50 3.38
CA GLU A 58 6.85 11.39 3.93
C GLU A 58 6.62 10.09 3.15
N LEU A 59 5.35 9.71 2.94
CA LEU A 59 5.00 8.48 2.23
C LEU A 59 5.39 8.56 0.75
N MET A 60 5.29 9.74 0.12
CA MET A 60 5.80 9.98 -1.23
C MET A 60 7.31 9.77 -1.31
N THR A 61 8.06 10.29 -0.33
CA THR A 61 9.51 10.12 -0.25
C THR A 61 9.89 8.65 -0.08
N THR A 62 9.24 7.93 0.84
CA THR A 62 9.48 6.49 1.05
C THR A 62 9.08 5.67 -0.18
N ALA A 63 7.95 5.99 -0.82
CA ALA A 63 7.51 5.36 -2.06
C ALA A 63 8.51 5.57 -3.20
N HIS A 64 9.11 6.76 -3.27
CA HIS A 64 10.11 7.09 -4.28
C HIS A 64 11.39 6.28 -4.06
N GLN A 65 11.92 6.29 -2.84
CA GLN A 65 13.08 5.50 -2.45
C GLN A 65 12.86 4.00 -2.70
N ALA A 66 11.69 3.47 -2.35
CA ALA A 66 11.34 2.07 -2.59
C ALA A 66 11.24 1.74 -4.09
N SER A 67 10.72 2.66 -4.92
CA SER A 67 10.72 2.51 -6.38
C SER A 67 12.14 2.51 -6.95
N GLU A 68 13.02 3.37 -6.45
CA GLU A 68 14.43 3.44 -6.88
C GLU A 68 15.24 2.22 -6.43
N ALA A 69 14.94 1.66 -5.25
CA ALA A 69 15.51 0.39 -4.80
C ALA A 69 15.17 -0.79 -5.73
N LEU A 70 14.09 -0.68 -6.52
CA LEU A 70 13.71 -1.63 -7.57
C LEU A 70 14.20 -1.21 -8.98
N ARG A 71 14.86 -0.05 -9.11
CA ARG A 71 15.42 0.43 -10.39
C ARG A 71 16.66 -0.36 -10.78
N VAL A 72 17.53 -0.60 -9.81
CA VAL A 72 18.66 -1.52 -9.95
C VAL A 72 18.05 -2.92 -9.98
N ARG A 73 18.05 -3.56 -11.15
CA ARG A 73 17.78 -5.00 -11.19
C ARG A 73 18.81 -5.64 -10.27
N PRO A 74 18.45 -6.49 -9.28
CA PRO A 74 19.46 -7.37 -8.73
C PRO A 74 20.08 -8.10 -9.93
N GLU A 75 21.40 -8.05 -10.04
CA GLU A 75 22.17 -8.53 -11.18
C GLU A 75 22.06 -10.05 -11.27
N MET A 76 20.89 -10.59 -11.62
CA MET A 76 20.64 -12.03 -11.62
C MET A 76 21.24 -12.76 -10.40
N ASP A 77 21.26 -12.12 -9.22
CA ASP A 77 21.79 -12.78 -8.04
C ASP A 77 20.87 -13.97 -7.76
N HIS A 78 21.38 -15.17 -8.02
CA HIS A 78 20.74 -16.45 -7.75
C HIS A 78 20.56 -16.70 -6.24
N CYS A 79 20.65 -15.65 -5.41
CA CYS A 79 20.50 -15.67 -3.98
C CYS A 79 19.06 -15.32 -3.57
N TRP A 80 18.34 -16.31 -3.05
CA TRP A 80 16.95 -16.15 -2.60
C TRP A 80 16.86 -15.07 -1.53
N ASP A 81 17.82 -15.02 -0.62
CA ASP A 81 17.81 -14.10 0.52
C ASP A 81 17.82 -12.64 0.07
N ALA A 82 18.57 -12.32 -0.99
CA ALA A 82 18.59 -10.97 -1.56
C ALA A 82 17.23 -10.60 -2.19
N ALA A 83 16.63 -11.52 -2.95
CA ALA A 83 15.31 -11.31 -3.55
C ALA A 83 14.21 -11.21 -2.47
N GLN A 84 14.28 -12.04 -1.44
CA GLN A 84 13.37 -12.04 -0.31
C GLN A 84 13.49 -10.72 0.47
N ALA A 85 14.70 -10.28 0.81
CA ALA A 85 14.96 -9.03 1.51
C ALA A 85 14.48 -7.81 0.72
N GLN A 86 14.73 -7.77 -0.60
CA GLN A 86 14.25 -6.68 -1.44
C GLN A 86 12.71 -6.63 -1.47
N ALA A 87 12.05 -7.78 -1.61
CA ALA A 87 10.59 -7.86 -1.60
C ALA A 87 9.99 -7.50 -0.24
N THR A 88 10.57 -7.98 0.87
CA THR A 88 10.08 -7.68 2.22
C THR A 88 10.29 -6.23 2.62
N HIS A 89 11.23 -5.52 2.01
CA HIS A 89 11.43 -4.08 2.19
C HIS A 89 10.45 -3.25 1.36
N VAL A 90 10.22 -3.59 0.09
CA VAL A 90 9.45 -2.73 -0.83
C VAL A 90 7.94 -2.98 -0.80
N LEU A 91 7.49 -4.23 -0.67
CA LEU A 91 6.06 -4.56 -0.67
C LEU A 91 5.27 -3.87 0.44
N PRO A 92 5.77 -3.72 1.68
CA PRO A 92 5.06 -2.97 2.72
C PRO A 92 4.78 -1.51 2.33
N VAL A 93 5.73 -0.84 1.66
CA VAL A 93 5.56 0.55 1.22
C VAL A 93 4.46 0.65 0.16
N ALA A 94 4.45 -0.26 -0.81
CA ALA A 94 3.39 -0.32 -1.82
C ALA A 94 2.01 -0.60 -1.20
N LEU A 95 1.96 -1.46 -0.18
CA LEU A 95 0.73 -1.72 0.58
C LEU A 95 0.25 -0.50 1.37
N GLN A 96 1.16 0.28 1.96
CA GLN A 96 0.81 1.53 2.64
C GLN A 96 0.20 2.56 1.69
N VAL A 97 0.83 2.76 0.52
CA VAL A 97 0.29 3.61 -0.54
C VAL A 97 -1.12 3.14 -0.93
N LEU A 98 -1.30 1.85 -1.19
CA LEU A 98 -2.61 1.30 -1.52
C LEU A 98 -3.64 1.44 -0.40
N ASN A 99 -3.25 1.30 0.87
CA ASN A 99 -4.14 1.50 2.01
C ASN A 99 -4.66 2.95 2.05
N VAL A 100 -3.80 3.93 1.79
CA VAL A 100 -4.21 5.35 1.72
C VAL A 100 -5.16 5.58 0.55
N LEU A 101 -4.85 5.04 -0.63
CA LEU A 101 -5.68 5.22 -1.83
C LEU A 101 -7.01 4.46 -1.78
N CYS A 102 -7.06 3.34 -1.04
CA CYS A 102 -8.28 2.57 -0.81
C CYS A 102 -9.08 3.08 0.40
N ALA A 103 -8.51 3.97 1.22
CA ALA A 103 -9.22 4.49 2.37
C ALA A 103 -10.44 5.27 1.87
N PRO A 104 -11.64 5.02 2.43
CA PRO A 104 -12.77 5.88 2.15
C PRO A 104 -12.37 7.30 2.55
N LYS A 105 -12.44 8.25 1.61
CA LYS A 105 -12.22 9.67 1.90
C LYS A 105 -13.10 9.99 3.10
N TRP A 106 -12.48 10.19 4.25
CA TRP A 106 -13.20 10.65 5.44
C TRP A 106 -13.63 12.08 5.11
N SER A 107 -14.84 12.21 4.56
CA SER A 107 -15.49 13.50 4.36
C SER A 107 -15.71 14.09 5.75
N PRO A 108 -15.08 15.22 6.11
CA PRO A 108 -15.25 15.85 7.41
C PRO A 108 -16.64 16.49 7.61
N GLN A 109 -17.66 16.09 6.85
CA GLN A 109 -19.02 16.64 6.94
C GLN A 109 -19.92 15.94 7.98
N HIS A 110 -19.43 14.92 8.69
CA HIS A 110 -20.25 14.13 9.63
C HIS A 110 -19.92 14.39 11.11
N LYS A 111 -19.61 15.64 11.48
CA LYS A 111 -19.55 16.10 12.89
C LYS A 111 -20.14 17.50 13.07
N GLN A 112 -21.37 17.73 12.61
CA GLN A 112 -22.09 18.97 12.92
C GLN A 112 -23.57 18.78 13.31
N TRP A 113 -23.95 17.60 13.82
CA TRP A 113 -25.34 17.32 14.21
C TRP A 113 -25.54 16.71 15.60
N VAL A 114 -24.58 16.84 16.52
CA VAL A 114 -24.76 16.35 17.92
C VAL A 114 -24.28 17.35 18.98
N SER A 115 -24.43 18.66 18.76
CA SER A 115 -24.12 19.64 19.83
C SER A 115 -25.03 20.87 19.90
N GLU A 116 -26.27 20.80 19.38
CA GLU A 116 -27.22 21.92 19.50
C GLU A 116 -28.67 21.50 19.90
N GLN A 117 -28.85 20.36 20.58
CA GLN A 117 -30.18 20.01 21.15
C GLN A 117 -30.20 19.84 22.68
N SER A 118 -29.11 20.13 23.38
CA SER A 118 -29.11 20.08 24.86
C SER A 118 -29.29 21.44 25.55
N TYR A 119 -29.61 22.50 24.80
CA TYR A 119 -29.81 23.85 25.34
C TYR A 119 -31.20 24.38 25.01
N THR A 120 -32.26 23.76 25.53
CA THR A 120 -33.60 24.37 25.72
C THR A 120 -34.53 23.38 26.43
N ALA A 121 -34.21 23.01 27.67
CA ALA A 121 -35.17 22.27 28.50
C ALA A 121 -34.94 22.48 30.00
N PHE A 122 -34.60 23.68 30.47
CA PHE A 122 -34.66 23.99 31.91
C PHE A 122 -34.84 25.48 32.15
N LEU A 123 -36.04 25.99 31.84
CA LEU A 123 -36.64 27.12 32.55
C LEU A 123 -38.16 26.95 32.55
N PRO A 124 -38.80 26.64 33.68
CA PRO A 124 -40.12 27.15 33.99
C PRO A 124 -39.97 28.48 34.71
N GLU A 125 -40.66 29.47 34.15
CA GLU A 125 -40.96 30.78 34.72
C GLU A 125 -41.72 30.64 36.06
N MET A 126 -41.45 31.60 36.96
CA MET A 126 -42.23 32.08 38.11
C MET A 126 -43.09 31.10 38.94
#